data_AF-A0AAX3L0I0-F1
#
_entry.id   AF-A0AAX3L0I0-F1
#
_cell.length_a   1.000
_cell.length_b   1.000
_cell.length_c   1.000
_cell.angle_alpha   90.00
_cell.angle_beta   90.00
_cell.angle_gamma   90.00
#
_symmetry.space_group_name_H-M   'P 1'
#
loop_
_entity.id
_entity.type
_entity.pdbx_description
1 polymer ?
#
loop_
_entity_poly.entity_id
_entity_poly.type
_entity_poly.pdbx_seq_one_letter_code
_entity_poly.pdbx_strand_id
1 'polypeptide(L)'
;MNASPALTGLWDCHTHIYGPWARFPLPANAAYTPAPAPFSELLALHRRLGISHGVLVQAAPYGTDHSAILAAIAESDGHYRGVGLIDQDTSDAQLQALHDGGLRGIRFNLMGHLPGARDPQQLRRLAERVAPLGWHVLIHGELPTLLPFLEQWRTLQVPLVIDHMARPNLTQPLDEAGFAALRKELRRPDRWIKLSGIDRAMQGQPGPWPQALDRVRQLLECAPERALWGSDWPHPNIKGPVPDDGQLLDFVLQVCDSRALQQAVLIDNPRRLYA
;
A
#
# COMPACT_ATOMS: atom_id res chain seq x y z
N MET A 1 -32.55 16.80 -9.57
CA MET A 1 -31.16 16.48 -9.15
C MET A 1 -30.95 15.01 -9.44
N ASN A 2 -30.32 14.67 -10.57
CA ASN A 2 -29.98 13.28 -10.86
C ASN A 2 -28.75 12.94 -10.04
N ALA A 3 -28.93 12.22 -8.93
CA ALA A 3 -27.81 11.65 -8.21
C ALA A 3 -27.08 10.69 -9.16
N SER A 4 -25.87 11.03 -9.55
CA SER A 4 -24.98 10.10 -10.26
C SER A 4 -24.87 8.82 -9.41
N PRO A 5 -25.00 7.62 -10.01
CA PRO A 5 -24.95 6.39 -9.24
C PRO A 5 -23.63 6.28 -8.46
N ALA A 6 -23.72 5.80 -7.22
CA ALA A 6 -22.54 5.57 -6.37
C ALA A 6 -21.53 4.68 -7.10
N LEU A 7 -20.22 4.93 -6.91
CA LEU A 7 -19.20 4.00 -7.38
C LEU A 7 -19.39 2.65 -6.68
N THR A 8 -19.30 1.57 -7.43
CA THR A 8 -19.32 0.20 -6.90
C THR A 8 -18.02 -0.49 -7.30
N GLY A 9 -17.57 -1.48 -6.52
CA GLY A 9 -16.30 -2.14 -6.82
C GLY A 9 -15.06 -1.45 -6.24
N LEU A 10 -15.21 -0.55 -5.26
CA LEU A 10 -14.09 0.18 -4.66
C LEU A 10 -13.05 -0.76 -4.03
N TRP A 11 -11.77 -0.41 -4.21
CA TRP A 11 -10.61 -1.10 -3.65
C TRP A 11 -9.97 -0.29 -2.52
N ASP A 12 -9.63 -0.98 -1.43
CA ASP A 12 -8.62 -0.52 -0.48
C ASP A 12 -7.30 -1.26 -0.74
N CYS A 13 -6.31 -0.56 -1.30
CA CYS A 13 -5.06 -1.18 -1.72
C CYS A 13 -3.99 -1.24 -0.62
N HIS A 14 -4.28 -0.89 0.63
CA HIS A 14 -3.28 -1.03 1.71
C HIS A 14 -3.95 -1.25 3.06
N THR A 15 -3.94 -2.49 3.53
CA THR A 15 -4.43 -2.85 4.86
C THR A 15 -3.52 -3.91 5.49
N HIS A 16 -3.54 -4.00 6.80
CA HIS A 16 -2.88 -5.03 7.60
C HIS A 16 -3.94 -5.75 8.43
N ILE A 17 -3.74 -7.04 8.71
CA ILE A 17 -4.57 -7.77 9.67
C ILE A 17 -3.69 -8.36 10.77
N TYR A 18 -4.24 -8.42 11.98
CA TYR A 18 -3.57 -8.91 13.18
C TYR A 18 -4.48 -9.91 13.88
N GLY A 19 -4.04 -11.16 13.98
CA GLY A 19 -4.79 -12.22 14.62
C GLY A 19 -6.04 -12.65 13.82
N PRO A 20 -7.01 -13.30 14.50
CA PRO A 20 -7.08 -13.49 15.95
C PRO A 20 -5.97 -14.41 16.48
N TRP A 21 -5.41 -14.08 17.65
CA TRP A 21 -4.21 -14.75 18.19
C TRP A 21 -4.37 -16.25 18.46
N ALA A 22 -5.60 -16.71 18.70
CA ALA A 22 -5.89 -18.14 18.89
C ALA A 22 -5.70 -18.97 17.60
N ARG A 23 -5.84 -18.34 16.42
CA ARG A 23 -5.69 -19.01 15.11
C ARG A 23 -4.37 -18.63 14.43
N PHE A 24 -3.95 -17.38 14.59
CA PHE A 24 -2.75 -16.82 13.98
C PHE A 24 -1.88 -16.14 15.05
N PRO A 25 -1.23 -16.93 15.93
CA PRO A 25 -0.35 -16.37 16.96
C PRO A 25 0.84 -15.66 16.31
N LEU A 26 1.38 -14.65 17.00
CA LEU A 26 2.62 -14.03 16.57
C LEU A 26 3.80 -14.99 16.75
N PRO A 27 4.78 -14.97 15.83
CA PRO A 27 6.02 -15.72 16.03
C PRO A 27 6.78 -15.17 17.24
N ALA A 28 7.58 -16.01 17.90
CA ALA A 28 8.31 -15.64 19.12
C ALA A 28 9.30 -14.47 18.92
N ASN A 29 9.76 -14.25 17.69
CA ASN A 29 10.65 -13.18 17.28
C ASN A 29 9.92 -12.01 16.59
N ALA A 30 8.61 -11.85 16.82
CA ALA A 30 7.83 -10.76 16.25
C ALA A 30 8.47 -9.39 16.55
N ALA A 31 8.48 -8.51 15.54
CA ALA A 31 9.09 -7.18 15.65
C ALA A 31 8.42 -6.29 16.72
N TYR A 32 7.12 -6.50 16.95
CA TYR A 32 6.30 -5.87 17.98
C TYR A 32 4.98 -6.63 18.15
N THR A 33 4.24 -6.34 19.21
CA THR A 33 2.92 -6.93 19.49
C THR A 33 1.82 -5.87 19.32
N PRO A 34 1.05 -5.87 18.22
CA PRO A 34 -0.08 -4.97 18.04
C PRO A 34 -1.33 -5.45 18.79
N ALA A 35 -2.34 -4.58 18.88
CA ALA A 35 -3.68 -5.02 19.24
C ALA A 35 -4.25 -5.96 18.15
N PRO A 36 -5.13 -6.92 18.51
CA PRO A 36 -5.86 -7.69 17.51
C PRO A 36 -6.64 -6.77 16.57
N ALA A 37 -6.61 -7.10 15.28
CA ALA A 37 -7.33 -6.42 14.20
C ALA A 37 -7.62 -7.49 13.12
N PRO A 38 -8.52 -8.45 13.41
CA PRO A 38 -8.75 -9.60 12.54
C PRO A 38 -9.44 -9.18 11.24
N PHE A 39 -9.34 -10.04 10.22
CA PHE A 39 -9.96 -9.82 8.91
C PHE A 39 -11.47 -9.56 8.97
N SER A 40 -12.18 -10.15 9.95
CA SER A 40 -13.61 -9.92 10.15
C SER A 40 -13.95 -8.45 10.49
N GLU A 41 -13.07 -7.76 11.23
CA GLU A 41 -13.24 -6.34 11.55
C GLU A 41 -12.98 -5.47 10.32
N LEU A 42 -11.94 -5.80 9.55
CA LEU A 42 -11.68 -5.14 8.27
C LEU A 42 -12.87 -5.28 7.30
N LEU A 43 -13.43 -6.48 7.19
CA LEU A 43 -14.63 -6.73 6.37
C LEU A 43 -15.83 -5.90 6.84
N ALA A 44 -16.04 -5.77 8.15
CA ALA A 44 -17.12 -4.95 8.68
C ALA A 44 -16.92 -3.46 8.35
N LEU A 45 -15.68 -2.96 8.46
CA LEU A 45 -15.31 -1.61 8.05
C LEU A 45 -15.57 -1.40 6.55
N HIS A 46 -15.06 -2.29 5.69
CA HIS A 46 -15.21 -2.20 4.24
C HIS A 46 -16.68 -2.18 3.82
N ARG A 47 -17.53 -3.03 4.41
CA ARG A 47 -18.99 -3.00 4.15
C ARG A 47 -19.61 -1.66 4.49
N ARG A 48 -19.23 -1.06 5.64
CA ARG A 48 -19.73 0.26 6.06
C ARG A 48 -19.32 1.37 5.09
N LEU A 49 -18.13 1.27 4.50
CA LEU A 49 -17.57 2.26 3.57
C LEU A 49 -17.93 2.00 2.09
N GLY A 50 -18.64 0.91 1.78
CA GLY A 50 -18.92 0.51 0.40
C GLY A 50 -17.70 -0.01 -0.37
N ILE A 51 -16.65 -0.40 0.35
CA ILE A 51 -15.45 -1.04 -0.20
C ILE A 51 -15.74 -2.53 -0.37
N SER A 52 -15.39 -3.07 -1.53
CA SER A 52 -15.70 -4.46 -1.90
C SER A 52 -14.47 -5.28 -2.23
N HIS A 53 -13.33 -4.63 -2.49
CA HIS A 53 -12.07 -5.29 -2.78
C HIS A 53 -10.97 -4.74 -1.87
N GLY A 54 -9.94 -5.54 -1.62
CA GLY A 54 -8.86 -5.12 -0.73
C GLY A 54 -7.52 -5.77 -1.00
N VAL A 55 -6.46 -5.14 -0.52
CA VAL A 55 -5.10 -5.69 -0.54
C VAL A 55 -4.59 -5.80 0.89
N LEU A 56 -4.33 -7.04 1.29
CA LEU A 56 -3.72 -7.39 2.56
C LEU A 56 -2.20 -7.35 2.41
N VAL A 57 -1.57 -6.32 2.96
CA VAL A 57 -0.12 -6.20 3.01
C VAL A 57 0.37 -6.93 4.25
N GLN A 58 1.32 -7.85 4.07
CA GLN A 58 1.90 -8.64 5.14
C GLN A 58 2.46 -7.73 6.22
N ALA A 59 2.01 -7.96 7.46
CA ALA A 59 2.40 -7.15 8.58
C ALA A 59 3.75 -7.60 9.15
N ALA A 60 4.61 -6.64 9.49
CA ALA A 60 5.98 -6.91 9.96
C ALA A 60 6.08 -7.90 11.15
N PRO A 61 5.15 -7.93 12.13
CA PRO A 61 5.20 -8.90 13.23
C PRO A 61 5.15 -10.36 12.79
N TYR A 62 4.50 -10.67 11.67
CA TYR A 62 4.39 -12.04 11.15
C TYR A 62 5.58 -12.44 10.27
N GLY A 63 6.40 -11.50 9.81
CA GLY A 63 7.54 -11.79 8.93
C GLY A 63 7.12 -12.56 7.68
N THR A 64 7.72 -13.72 7.45
CA THR A 64 7.44 -14.62 6.31
C THR A 64 6.34 -15.65 6.59
N ASP A 65 5.66 -15.58 7.74
CA ASP A 65 4.45 -16.38 7.99
C ASP A 65 3.21 -15.68 7.37
N HIS A 66 2.80 -16.11 6.18
CA HIS A 66 1.64 -15.55 5.48
C HIS A 66 0.31 -16.25 5.84
N SER A 67 0.28 -17.15 6.83
CA SER A 67 -0.90 -17.97 7.13
C SER A 67 -2.18 -17.14 7.36
N ALA A 68 -2.08 -16.02 8.08
CA ALA A 68 -3.19 -15.12 8.34
C ALA A 68 -3.74 -14.47 7.05
N ILE A 69 -2.87 -13.91 6.21
CA ILE A 69 -3.30 -13.23 4.98
C ILE A 69 -3.82 -14.23 3.93
N LEU A 70 -3.23 -15.42 3.83
CA LEU A 70 -3.67 -16.46 2.92
C LEU A 70 -5.05 -16.99 3.30
N ALA A 71 -5.30 -17.21 4.59
CA ALA A 71 -6.61 -17.59 5.09
C ALA A 71 -7.67 -16.52 4.79
N ALA A 72 -7.35 -15.25 5.05
CA ALA A 72 -8.25 -14.13 4.76
C ALA A 72 -8.56 -14.00 3.25
N ILE A 73 -7.56 -14.17 2.38
CA ILE A 73 -7.77 -14.16 0.92
C ILE A 73 -8.68 -15.31 0.50
N ALA A 74 -8.46 -16.53 1.02
CA ALA A 74 -9.30 -17.68 0.71
C ALA A 74 -10.76 -17.49 1.15
N GLU A 75 -10.98 -16.81 2.29
CA GLU A 75 -12.32 -16.47 2.81
C GLU A 75 -13.01 -15.33 2.03
N SER A 76 -12.28 -14.64 1.14
CA SER A 76 -12.76 -13.42 0.48
C SER A 76 -13.50 -13.62 -0.84
N ASP A 77 -13.62 -14.86 -1.34
CA ASP A 77 -14.23 -15.17 -2.64
C ASP A 77 -13.61 -14.38 -3.82
N GLY A 78 -12.28 -14.23 -3.79
CA GLY A 78 -11.52 -13.56 -4.84
C GLY A 78 -11.55 -12.03 -4.78
N HIS A 79 -12.22 -11.43 -3.80
CA HIS A 79 -12.27 -9.97 -3.62
C HIS A 79 -10.99 -9.36 -3.03
N TYR A 80 -10.14 -10.16 -2.39
CA TYR A 80 -8.88 -9.68 -1.81
C TYR A 80 -7.64 -10.28 -2.51
N ARG A 81 -6.54 -9.54 -2.43
CA ARG A 81 -5.20 -9.96 -2.87
C ARG A 81 -4.16 -9.67 -1.79
N GLY A 82 -2.99 -10.27 -1.92
CA GLY A 82 -1.91 -10.13 -0.94
C GLY A 82 -0.67 -9.42 -1.48
N VAL A 83 0.05 -8.74 -0.58
CA VAL A 83 1.46 -8.35 -0.78
C VAL A 83 2.28 -8.97 0.33
N GLY A 84 3.22 -9.83 -0.02
CA GLY A 84 4.01 -10.61 0.94
C GLY A 84 5.30 -9.96 1.39
N LEU A 85 5.93 -10.59 2.37
CA LEU A 85 7.36 -10.42 2.68
C LEU A 85 8.07 -11.73 2.34
N ILE A 86 9.18 -11.65 1.63
CA ILE A 86 10.01 -12.80 1.28
C ILE A 86 11.47 -12.50 1.65
N ASP A 87 12.26 -13.54 1.76
CA ASP A 87 13.70 -13.48 2.00
C ASP A 87 14.46 -14.32 0.97
N GLN A 88 15.77 -14.43 1.17
CA GLN A 88 16.65 -15.21 0.30
C GLN A 88 16.42 -16.72 0.38
N ASP A 89 15.81 -17.20 1.47
CA ASP A 89 15.58 -18.62 1.74
C ASP A 89 14.21 -19.08 1.21
N THR A 90 13.34 -18.13 0.87
CA THR A 90 12.08 -18.39 0.18
C THR A 90 12.37 -19.07 -1.16
N SER A 91 11.97 -20.32 -1.35
CA SER A 91 12.15 -21.08 -2.60
C SER A 91 11.15 -20.68 -3.70
N ASP A 92 11.44 -21.05 -4.95
CA ASP A 92 10.53 -20.77 -6.08
C ASP A 92 9.20 -21.53 -5.94
N ALA A 93 9.21 -22.72 -5.33
CA ALA A 93 7.99 -23.47 -5.04
C ALA A 93 7.12 -22.74 -3.99
N GLN A 94 7.74 -22.15 -2.96
CA GLN A 94 7.03 -21.29 -2.01
C GLN A 94 6.48 -20.04 -2.68
N LEU A 95 7.25 -19.38 -3.56
CA LEU A 95 6.75 -18.24 -4.33
C LEU A 95 5.53 -18.59 -5.20
N GLN A 96 5.55 -19.75 -5.87
CA GLN A 96 4.40 -20.21 -6.64
C GLN A 96 3.20 -20.49 -5.74
N ALA A 97 3.40 -21.15 -4.60
CA ALA A 97 2.31 -21.39 -3.63
C ALA A 97 1.69 -20.08 -3.11
N LEU A 98 2.51 -19.05 -2.90
CA LEU A 98 2.04 -17.71 -2.54
C LEU A 98 1.25 -17.04 -3.67
N HIS A 99 1.69 -17.22 -4.92
CA HIS A 99 0.96 -16.73 -6.10
C HIS A 99 -0.42 -17.39 -6.23
N ASP A 100 -0.47 -18.71 -6.11
CA ASP A 100 -1.71 -19.49 -6.16
C ASP A 100 -2.64 -19.13 -5.00
N GLY A 101 -2.06 -18.79 -3.83
CA GLY A 101 -2.77 -18.27 -2.66
C GLY A 101 -3.25 -16.81 -2.78
N GLY A 102 -2.99 -16.14 -3.91
CA GLY A 102 -3.52 -14.81 -4.21
C GLY A 102 -2.60 -13.63 -3.88
N LEU A 103 -1.32 -13.86 -3.58
CA LEU A 103 -0.34 -12.77 -3.53
C LEU A 103 -0.02 -12.28 -4.95
N ARG A 104 0.22 -10.97 -5.06
CA ARG A 104 0.52 -10.26 -6.32
C ARG A 104 1.68 -9.28 -6.20
N GLY A 105 2.39 -9.30 -5.08
CA GLY A 105 3.54 -8.44 -4.87
C GLY A 105 4.32 -8.78 -3.61
N ILE A 106 5.49 -8.16 -3.50
CA ILE A 106 6.33 -8.19 -2.29
C ILE A 106 6.57 -6.77 -1.77
N ARG A 107 6.80 -6.62 -0.47
CA ARG A 107 7.11 -5.33 0.15
C ARG A 107 8.56 -5.26 0.61
N PHE A 108 9.21 -4.15 0.28
CA PHE A 108 10.46 -3.72 0.90
C PHE A 108 10.20 -2.54 1.81
N ASN A 109 10.58 -2.69 3.09
CA ASN A 109 10.44 -1.66 4.09
C ASN A 109 11.80 -1.05 4.40
N LEU A 110 11.98 0.19 3.96
CA LEU A 110 13.23 0.95 4.08
C LEU A 110 13.16 2.02 5.17
N MET A 111 12.11 2.04 5.99
CA MET A 111 12.06 2.90 7.16
C MET A 111 13.13 2.49 8.17
N GLY A 112 13.96 3.45 8.60
CA GLY A 112 15.13 3.20 9.45
C GLY A 112 14.85 2.45 10.77
N HIS A 113 13.64 2.55 11.31
CA HIS A 113 13.22 1.91 12.55
C HIS A 113 12.60 0.51 12.38
N LEU A 114 12.44 0.02 11.13
CA LEU A 114 11.80 -1.27 10.85
C LEU A 114 12.83 -2.32 10.37
N PRO A 115 12.64 -3.60 10.73
CA PRO A 115 13.52 -4.69 10.31
C PRO A 115 13.38 -4.97 8.80
N GLY A 116 14.46 -5.41 8.16
CA GLY A 116 14.47 -5.80 6.75
C GLY A 116 15.85 -5.67 6.09
N ALA A 117 16.04 -6.37 4.97
CA ALA A 117 17.22 -6.21 4.12
C ALA A 117 17.26 -4.78 3.55
N ARG A 118 18.44 -4.15 3.58
CA ARG A 118 18.67 -2.81 3.01
C ARG A 118 19.77 -2.79 1.96
N ASP A 119 20.41 -3.94 1.71
CA ASP A 119 21.37 -4.08 0.62
C ASP A 119 20.63 -3.96 -0.73
N PRO A 120 20.91 -2.92 -1.54
CA PRO A 120 20.25 -2.73 -2.81
C PRO A 120 20.44 -3.90 -3.78
N GLN A 121 21.57 -4.61 -3.72
CA GLN A 121 21.80 -5.74 -4.62
C GLN A 121 20.96 -6.95 -4.21
N GLN A 122 20.89 -7.26 -2.91
CA GLN A 122 20.02 -8.30 -2.39
C GLN A 122 18.54 -8.02 -2.70
N LEU A 123 18.07 -6.80 -2.43
CA LEU A 123 16.69 -6.42 -2.73
C LEU A 123 16.38 -6.48 -4.23
N ARG A 124 17.32 -6.08 -5.08
CA ARG A 124 17.18 -6.22 -6.53
C ARG A 124 17.00 -7.69 -6.94
N ARG A 125 17.81 -8.61 -6.40
CA ARG A 125 17.68 -10.05 -6.69
C ARG A 125 16.29 -10.57 -6.30
N LEU A 126 15.77 -10.16 -5.13
CA LEU A 126 14.41 -10.55 -4.71
C LEU A 126 13.32 -9.97 -5.64
N ALA A 127 13.48 -8.72 -6.08
CA ALA A 127 12.56 -8.12 -7.05
C ALA A 127 12.56 -8.86 -8.40
N GLU A 128 13.74 -9.23 -8.91
CA GLU A 128 13.86 -9.97 -10.18
C GLU A 128 13.20 -11.36 -10.10
N ARG A 129 13.19 -12.00 -8.94
CA ARG A 129 12.54 -13.32 -8.74
C ARG A 129 11.02 -13.28 -8.88
N VAL A 130 10.38 -12.15 -8.60
CA VAL A 130 8.91 -12.04 -8.69
C VAL A 130 8.42 -11.55 -10.05
N ALA A 131 9.34 -11.12 -10.94
CA ALA A 131 9.00 -10.66 -12.27
C ALA A 131 8.26 -11.71 -13.13
N PRO A 132 8.68 -13.00 -13.16
CA PRO A 132 7.98 -14.02 -13.95
C PRO A 132 6.55 -14.31 -13.48
N LEU A 133 6.21 -13.96 -12.23
CA LEU A 133 4.87 -14.11 -11.66
C LEU A 133 3.94 -12.94 -12.01
N GLY A 134 4.44 -11.92 -12.72
CA GLY A 134 3.70 -10.68 -13.01
C GLY A 134 3.46 -9.81 -11.77
N TRP A 135 4.22 -10.01 -10.70
CA TRP A 135 4.06 -9.30 -9.44
C TRP A 135 4.65 -7.90 -9.49
N HIS A 136 4.32 -7.07 -8.49
CA HIS A 136 4.94 -5.77 -8.24
C HIS A 136 5.80 -5.76 -6.97
N VAL A 137 6.62 -4.71 -6.82
CA VAL A 137 7.35 -4.42 -5.58
C VAL A 137 6.77 -3.16 -4.95
N LEU A 138 6.26 -3.29 -3.72
CA LEU A 138 5.84 -2.19 -2.87
C LEU A 138 7.05 -1.67 -2.08
N ILE A 139 7.42 -0.41 -2.25
CA ILE A 139 8.56 0.21 -1.57
C ILE A 139 8.06 1.25 -0.58
N HIS A 140 8.33 1.01 0.70
CA HIS A 140 7.94 1.90 1.80
C HIS A 140 9.17 2.59 2.40
N GLY A 141 9.16 3.93 2.43
CA GLY A 141 10.24 4.73 2.99
C GLY A 141 10.03 6.23 2.73
N GLU A 142 10.90 7.04 3.34
CA GLU A 142 10.97 8.48 3.05
C GLU A 142 11.69 8.73 1.73
N LEU A 143 11.27 9.76 1.00
CA LEU A 143 11.76 10.05 -0.34
C LEU A 143 13.30 10.07 -0.48
N PRO A 144 14.09 10.72 0.41
CA PRO A 144 15.55 10.70 0.30
C PRO A 144 16.15 9.28 0.36
N THR A 145 15.51 8.38 1.10
CA THR A 145 15.90 6.97 1.16
C THR A 145 15.48 6.22 -0.11
N LEU A 146 14.32 6.55 -0.69
CA LEU A 146 13.78 5.83 -1.85
C LEU A 146 14.46 6.21 -3.17
N LEU A 147 14.85 7.48 -3.35
CA LEU A 147 15.37 7.99 -4.63
C LEU A 147 16.54 7.15 -5.19
N PRO A 148 17.58 6.77 -4.42
CA PRO A 148 18.67 5.93 -4.93
C PRO A 148 18.18 4.58 -5.47
N PHE A 149 17.19 3.96 -4.82
CA PHE A 149 16.61 2.69 -5.29
C PHE A 149 15.83 2.90 -6.57
N LEU A 150 14.99 3.94 -6.65
CA LEU A 150 14.19 4.24 -7.85
C LEU A 150 15.06 4.49 -9.08
N GLU A 151 16.19 5.18 -8.89
CA GLU A 151 17.21 5.43 -9.93
C GLU A 151 17.96 4.16 -10.33
N GLN A 152 18.47 3.39 -9.36
CA GLN A 152 19.21 2.15 -9.62
C GLN A 152 18.33 1.07 -10.27
N TRP A 153 17.04 1.07 -9.96
CA TRP A 153 16.06 0.10 -10.44
C TRP A 153 15.28 0.56 -11.67
N ARG A 154 15.77 1.56 -12.40
CA ARG A 154 15.20 2.00 -13.70
C ARG A 154 15.16 0.91 -14.78
N THR A 155 15.94 -0.15 -14.61
CA THR A 155 16.00 -1.30 -15.54
C THR A 155 15.28 -2.53 -15.02
N LEU A 156 14.68 -2.50 -13.81
CA LEU A 156 13.87 -3.61 -13.33
C LEU A 156 12.62 -3.74 -14.22
N GLN A 157 12.31 -4.96 -14.61
CA GLN A 157 11.12 -5.29 -15.41
C GLN A 157 9.90 -5.57 -14.51
N VAL A 158 9.85 -4.90 -13.35
CA VAL A 158 8.84 -5.10 -12.31
C VAL A 158 8.23 -3.74 -11.95
N PRO A 159 6.89 -3.62 -11.90
CA PRO A 159 6.27 -2.39 -11.42
C PRO A 159 6.72 -2.07 -9.99
N LEU A 160 7.11 -0.81 -9.76
CA LEU A 160 7.44 -0.31 -8.43
C LEU A 160 6.30 0.56 -7.92
N VAL A 161 5.71 0.18 -6.79
CA VAL A 161 4.66 0.93 -6.10
C VAL A 161 5.30 1.70 -4.95
N ILE A 162 5.25 3.03 -5.02
CA ILE A 162 5.72 3.93 -3.97
C ILE A 162 4.63 4.05 -2.92
N ASP A 163 4.93 3.59 -1.71
CA ASP A 163 3.99 3.53 -0.59
C ASP A 163 3.80 4.92 0.07
N HIS A 164 2.58 5.21 0.52
CA HIS A 164 2.21 6.43 1.25
C HIS A 164 2.88 7.74 0.76
N MET A 165 2.87 7.94 -0.56
CA MET A 165 3.45 9.12 -1.22
C MET A 165 4.94 9.38 -0.91
N ALA A 166 5.70 8.33 -0.54
CA ALA A 166 7.07 8.44 -0.04
C ALA A 166 7.21 9.21 1.29
N ARG A 167 6.19 9.12 2.15
CA ARG A 167 6.16 9.62 3.54
C ARG A 167 6.55 11.10 3.67
N PRO A 168 5.91 12.02 2.93
CA PRO A 168 6.23 13.45 3.05
C PRO A 168 5.83 13.98 4.42
N ASN A 169 6.44 15.07 4.86
CA ASN A 169 5.92 15.87 5.97
C ASN A 169 5.27 17.14 5.40
N LEU A 170 3.94 17.16 5.34
CA LEU A 170 3.16 18.26 4.76
C LEU A 170 2.84 19.36 5.78
N THR A 171 3.30 19.24 7.03
CA THR A 171 3.19 20.30 8.05
C THR A 171 4.42 21.21 8.08
N GLN A 172 5.40 20.96 7.21
CA GLN A 172 6.63 21.73 7.09
C GLN A 172 6.77 22.29 5.66
N PRO A 173 7.61 23.32 5.44
CA PRO A 173 7.98 23.73 4.09
C PRO A 173 8.45 22.52 3.27
N LEU A 174 7.85 22.34 2.11
CA LEU A 174 8.13 21.19 1.27
C LEU A 174 9.54 21.30 0.67
N ASP A 175 10.27 20.19 0.66
CA ASP A 175 11.44 20.05 -0.21
C ASP A 175 10.98 19.98 -1.67
N GLU A 176 10.93 21.14 -2.33
CA GLU A 176 10.49 21.26 -3.72
C GLU A 176 11.42 20.52 -4.70
N ALA A 177 12.70 20.35 -4.37
CA ALA A 177 13.65 19.61 -5.20
C ALA A 177 13.38 18.10 -5.13
N GLY A 178 13.23 17.56 -3.92
CA GLY A 178 12.79 16.19 -3.71
C GLY A 178 11.44 15.93 -4.37
N PHE A 179 10.45 16.79 -4.13
CA PHE A 179 9.12 16.65 -4.73
C PHE A 179 9.15 16.67 -6.26
N ALA A 180 9.99 17.51 -6.88
CA ALA A 180 10.21 17.49 -8.33
C ALA A 180 10.86 16.18 -8.80
N ALA A 181 11.80 15.61 -8.04
CA ALA A 181 12.41 14.32 -8.35
C ALA A 181 11.38 13.18 -8.29
N LEU A 182 10.52 13.14 -7.27
CA LEU A 182 9.43 12.17 -7.19
C LEU A 182 8.47 12.28 -8.39
N ARG A 183 8.04 13.49 -8.74
CA ARG A 183 7.19 13.70 -9.93
C ARG A 183 7.85 13.23 -11.23
N LYS A 184 9.17 13.42 -11.36
CA LYS A 184 9.93 12.91 -12.51
C LYS A 184 9.91 11.38 -12.56
N GLU A 185 10.10 10.71 -11.42
CA GLU A 185 10.01 9.25 -11.34
C GLU A 185 8.61 8.75 -11.73
N LEU A 186 7.53 9.36 -11.22
CA LEU A 186 6.14 8.95 -11.48
C LEU A 186 5.72 9.01 -12.96
N ARG A 187 6.39 9.83 -13.77
CA ARG A 187 6.14 9.89 -15.22
C ARG A 187 6.62 8.65 -15.97
N ARG A 188 7.43 7.79 -15.35
CA ARG A 188 7.81 6.51 -15.93
C ARG A 188 6.63 5.53 -15.93
N PRO A 189 6.52 4.65 -16.94
CA PRO A 189 5.38 3.74 -17.07
C PRO A 189 5.36 2.61 -16.02
N ASP A 190 6.50 2.33 -15.39
CA ASP A 190 6.70 1.27 -14.38
C ASP A 190 6.61 1.80 -12.94
N ARG A 191 6.25 3.07 -12.74
CA ARG A 191 6.16 3.71 -11.42
C ARG A 191 4.71 3.96 -11.04
N TRP A 192 4.32 3.39 -9.91
CA TRP A 192 3.01 3.49 -9.29
C TRP A 192 3.11 4.19 -7.94
N ILE A 193 2.00 4.71 -7.44
CA ILE A 193 1.96 5.40 -6.15
C ILE A 193 0.68 5.10 -5.39
N LYS A 194 0.78 4.92 -4.07
CA LYS A 194 -0.39 4.91 -3.18
C LYS A 194 -0.61 6.30 -2.59
N LEU A 195 -1.77 6.90 -2.89
CA LEU A 195 -2.28 8.15 -2.31
C LEU A 195 -2.92 7.88 -0.93
N SER A 196 -2.16 7.22 -0.05
CA SER A 196 -2.58 6.75 1.28
C SER A 196 -1.70 7.38 2.36
N GLY A 197 -2.07 7.23 3.64
CA GLY A 197 -1.27 7.72 4.76
C GLY A 197 -1.23 9.25 4.87
N ILE A 198 -2.32 9.93 4.52
CA ILE A 198 -2.42 11.39 4.62
C ILE A 198 -2.36 11.87 6.08
N ASP A 199 -2.96 11.14 7.00
CA ASP A 199 -2.81 11.29 8.46
C ASP A 199 -1.33 11.31 8.87
N ARG A 200 -0.53 10.41 8.30
CA ARG A 200 0.92 10.31 8.56
C ARG A 200 1.68 11.47 7.94
N ALA A 201 1.31 11.87 6.72
CA ALA A 201 1.88 13.02 6.05
C ALA A 201 1.60 14.33 6.79
N MET A 202 0.45 14.38 7.47
CA MET A 202 -0.01 15.48 8.32
C MET A 202 0.41 15.33 9.79
N GLN A 203 1.35 14.42 10.07
CA GLN A 203 1.94 14.19 11.40
C GLN A 203 0.92 13.90 12.51
N GLY A 204 -0.18 13.23 12.17
CA GLY A 204 -1.22 12.87 13.13
C GLY A 204 -2.24 13.97 13.41
N GLN A 205 -2.20 15.08 12.67
CA GLN A 205 -3.28 16.08 12.74
C GLN A 205 -4.59 15.44 12.29
N PRO A 206 -5.69 15.61 13.05
CA PRO A 206 -6.98 15.03 12.69
C PRO A 206 -7.51 15.65 11.39
N GLY A 207 -8.31 14.87 10.67
CA GLY A 207 -8.96 15.32 9.44
C GLY A 207 -10.08 16.34 9.70
N PRO A 208 -10.56 17.01 8.64
CA PRO A 208 -10.14 16.86 7.23
C PRO A 208 -8.79 17.54 6.93
N TRP A 209 -8.18 17.21 5.78
CA TRP A 209 -6.85 17.73 5.37
C TRP A 209 -6.87 18.58 4.07
N PRO A 210 -7.73 19.61 3.94
CA PRO A 210 -7.83 20.41 2.72
C PRO A 210 -6.49 21.05 2.28
N GLN A 211 -5.62 21.39 3.24
CA GLN A 211 -4.30 21.96 3.01
C GLN A 211 -3.34 21.05 2.21
N ALA A 212 -3.64 19.76 2.14
CA ALA A 212 -2.81 18.79 1.41
C ALA A 212 -3.35 18.48 0.01
N LEU A 213 -4.59 18.87 -0.33
CA LEU A 213 -5.26 18.46 -1.58
C LEU A 213 -4.43 18.78 -2.81
N ASP A 214 -3.97 20.03 -2.95
CA ASP A 214 -3.22 20.47 -4.13
C ASP A 214 -1.90 19.72 -4.30
N ARG A 215 -1.26 19.33 -3.19
CA ARG A 215 0.01 18.57 -3.22
C ARG A 215 -0.22 17.12 -3.63
N VAL A 216 -1.28 16.48 -3.14
CA VAL A 216 -1.62 15.12 -3.56
C VAL A 216 -2.11 15.09 -5.01
N ARG A 217 -2.85 16.12 -5.47
CA ARG A 217 -3.24 16.26 -6.88
C ARG A 217 -2.06 16.36 -7.83
N GLN A 218 -1.02 17.13 -7.47
CA GLN A 218 0.21 17.21 -8.27
C GLN A 218 0.92 15.85 -8.43
N LEU A 219 0.80 14.94 -7.47
CA LEU A 219 1.29 13.56 -7.60
C LEU A 219 0.38 12.73 -8.51
N LEU A 220 -0.93 12.83 -8.33
CA LEU A 220 -1.94 12.15 -9.18
C LEU A 220 -1.79 12.54 -10.66
N GLU A 221 -1.59 13.82 -10.96
CA GLU A 221 -1.37 14.33 -12.32
C GLU A 221 -0.19 13.66 -13.05
N CYS A 222 0.83 13.22 -12.32
CA CYS A 222 2.00 12.57 -12.91
C CYS A 222 1.76 11.10 -13.29
N ALA A 223 0.78 10.46 -12.65
CA ALA A 223 0.53 9.02 -12.77
C ALA A 223 -0.97 8.67 -12.58
N PRO A 224 -1.91 9.29 -13.33
CA PRO A 224 -3.35 9.11 -13.10
C PRO A 224 -3.82 7.66 -13.33
N GLU A 225 -3.14 6.94 -14.22
CA GLU A 225 -3.38 5.51 -14.50
C GLU A 225 -2.53 4.56 -13.63
N ARG A 226 -1.73 5.10 -12.70
CA ARG A 226 -0.85 4.30 -11.83
C ARG A 226 -0.91 4.75 -10.37
N ALA A 227 -1.94 5.52 -10.03
CA ALA A 227 -2.26 5.92 -8.68
C ALA A 227 -3.30 4.96 -8.09
N LEU A 228 -3.11 4.63 -6.81
CA LEU A 228 -3.95 3.76 -6.02
C LEU A 228 -4.33 4.47 -4.72
N TRP A 229 -5.36 4.00 -4.03
CA TRP A 229 -5.68 4.42 -2.67
C TRP A 229 -5.70 3.22 -1.72
N GLY A 230 -5.43 3.48 -0.43
CA GLY A 230 -5.68 2.53 0.64
C GLY A 230 -5.78 3.23 1.98
N SER A 231 -6.51 2.63 2.93
CA SER A 231 -6.74 3.23 4.26
C SER A 231 -5.51 3.20 5.14
N ASP A 232 -4.64 2.19 4.97
CA ASP A 232 -3.59 1.82 5.92
C ASP A 232 -4.13 1.30 7.27
N TRP A 233 -5.38 0.82 7.29
CA TRP A 233 -5.98 0.16 8.44
C TRP A 233 -5.11 -1.01 8.92
N PRO A 234 -4.93 -1.23 10.25
CA PRO A 234 -5.58 -0.56 11.38
C PRO A 234 -4.72 0.58 11.94
N HIS A 235 -3.96 1.28 11.08
CA HIS A 235 -3.16 2.45 11.43
C HIS A 235 -2.02 2.17 12.44
N PRO A 236 -1.16 1.15 12.20
CA PRO A 236 -0.09 0.81 13.13
C PRO A 236 0.92 1.97 13.29
N ASN A 237 1.44 2.16 14.49
CA ASN A 237 2.46 3.18 14.81
C ASN A 237 2.06 4.61 14.37
N ILE A 238 0.78 4.94 14.46
CA ILE A 238 0.30 6.28 14.13
C ILE A 238 0.71 7.29 15.21
N LYS A 239 0.97 8.54 14.79
CA LYS A 239 1.10 9.67 15.70
C LYS A 239 -0.27 10.29 15.89
N GLY A 240 -0.62 10.68 17.11
CA GLY A 240 -1.93 11.28 17.38
C GLY A 240 -3.07 10.26 17.37
N PRO A 241 -4.33 10.71 17.23
CA PRO A 241 -5.49 9.83 17.21
C PRO A 241 -5.55 8.98 15.94
N VAL A 242 -6.15 7.78 16.05
CA VAL A 242 -6.50 6.95 14.89
C VAL A 242 -7.49 7.73 14.01
N PRO A 243 -7.25 7.87 12.69
CA PRO A 243 -8.12 8.61 11.79
C PRO A 243 -9.43 7.86 11.57
N ASP A 244 -10.46 8.59 11.18
CA ASP A 244 -11.67 7.99 10.64
C ASP A 244 -11.42 7.55 9.19
N ASP A 245 -11.54 6.26 8.89
CA ASP A 245 -11.32 5.70 7.55
C ASP A 245 -12.27 6.26 6.49
N GLY A 246 -13.47 6.70 6.89
CA GLY A 246 -14.40 7.42 6.02
C GLY A 246 -13.85 8.78 5.62
N GLN A 247 -13.21 9.51 6.54
CA GLN A 247 -12.52 10.77 6.19
C GLN A 247 -11.31 10.55 5.26
N LEU A 248 -10.60 9.42 5.40
CA LEU A 248 -9.52 9.05 4.47
C LEU A 248 -10.07 8.78 3.06
N LEU A 249 -11.21 8.10 2.95
CA LEU A 249 -11.91 7.86 1.69
C LEU A 249 -12.45 9.17 1.09
N ASP A 250 -13.09 10.02 1.89
CA ASP A 250 -13.58 11.33 1.46
C ASP A 250 -12.44 12.22 0.96
N PHE A 251 -11.27 12.16 1.60
CA PHE A 251 -10.10 12.90 1.16
C PHE A 251 -9.64 12.48 -0.24
N VAL A 252 -9.50 11.18 -0.51
CA VAL A 252 -9.07 10.75 -1.85
C VAL A 252 -10.13 11.00 -2.92
N LEU A 253 -11.42 10.95 -2.57
CA LEU A 253 -12.52 11.34 -3.45
C LEU A 253 -12.45 12.82 -3.81
N GLN A 254 -11.99 13.69 -2.89
CA GLN A 254 -11.73 15.11 -3.17
C GLN A 254 -10.46 15.33 -3.99
N VAL A 255 -9.40 14.54 -3.76
CA VAL A 255 -8.19 14.56 -4.61
C VAL A 255 -8.56 14.23 -6.06
N CYS A 256 -9.39 13.21 -6.27
CA CYS A 256 -9.94 12.82 -7.57
C CYS A 256 -11.09 13.77 -7.98
N ASP A 257 -10.75 14.94 -8.52
CA ASP A 257 -11.69 16.02 -8.87
C ASP A 257 -12.66 15.71 -10.03
N SER A 258 -12.63 14.49 -10.56
CA SER A 258 -13.54 14.01 -11.60
C SER A 258 -13.93 12.55 -11.39
N ARG A 259 -15.10 12.18 -11.92
CA ARG A 259 -15.59 10.79 -11.88
C ARG A 259 -14.63 9.81 -12.56
N ALA A 260 -13.96 10.26 -13.62
CA ALA A 260 -12.97 9.45 -14.34
C ALA A 260 -11.76 9.14 -13.45
N LEU A 261 -11.25 10.12 -12.70
CA LEU A 261 -10.15 9.90 -11.76
C LEU A 261 -10.57 9.02 -10.58
N GLN A 262 -11.79 9.20 -10.05
CA GLN A 262 -12.28 8.33 -8.98
C GLN A 262 -12.40 6.87 -9.44
N GLN A 263 -12.93 6.63 -10.64
CA GLN A 263 -13.00 5.30 -11.25
C GLN A 263 -11.59 4.73 -11.47
N ALA A 264 -10.66 5.53 -12.01
CA ALA A 264 -9.29 5.09 -12.26
C ALA A 264 -8.58 4.69 -10.97
N VAL A 265 -8.53 5.56 -9.96
CA VAL A 265 -7.75 5.38 -8.73
C VAL A 265 -8.35 4.30 -7.82
N LEU A 266 -9.67 4.22 -7.73
CA LEU A 266 -10.36 3.35 -6.76
C LEU A 266 -10.82 2.02 -7.33
N ILE A 267 -10.78 1.82 -8.66
CA ILE A 267 -11.32 0.61 -9.29
C ILE A 267 -10.38 0.09 -10.40
N ASP A 268 -10.14 0.88 -11.45
CA ASP A 268 -9.50 0.35 -12.66
C ASP A 268 -7.99 0.11 -12.49
N ASN A 269 -7.28 1.05 -11.87
CA ASN A 269 -5.85 0.94 -11.61
C ASN A 269 -5.55 -0.22 -10.65
N PRO A 270 -6.24 -0.37 -9.49
CA PRO A 270 -6.10 -1.55 -8.64
C PRO A 270 -6.37 -2.85 -9.39
N ARG A 271 -7.47 -2.93 -10.15
CA ARG A 271 -7.84 -4.14 -10.90
C ARG A 271 -6.76 -4.53 -11.92
N ARG A 272 -6.11 -3.56 -12.56
CA ARG A 272 -5.00 -3.82 -13.49
C ARG A 272 -3.74 -4.30 -12.78
N LEU A 273 -3.41 -3.74 -11.62
CA LEU A 273 -2.19 -4.09 -10.90
C LEU A 273 -2.28 -5.44 -10.17
N TYR A 274 -3.45 -5.76 -9.61
CA TYR A 274 -3.65 -6.91 -8.72
C TYR A 274 -4.45 -8.07 -9.35
N ALA A 275 -4.70 -8.04 -10.66
CA ALA A 275 -5.39 -9.12 -11.39
C ALA A 275 -4.80 -10.51 -11.07
#